data_AF-A0A7W7SUM8-F1
#
_entry.id   AF-A0A7W7SUM8-F1
#
_cell.length_a   1.000
_cell.length_b   1.000
_cell.length_c   1.000
_cell.angle_alpha   90.00
_cell.angle_beta   90.00
_cell.angle_gamma   90.00
#
_symmetry.space_group_name_H-M   'P 1'
#
loop_
_entity.id
_entity.type
_entity.pdbx_description
1 polymer ?
#
loop_
_entity_poly.entity_id
_entity_poly.type
_entity_poly.pdbx_seq_one_letter_code
_entity_poly.pdbx_strand_id
1 'polypeptide(L)'
;MTGMEIYEDTREVSRADLAAWLRQLANQLEGGQLFYGAAGTVNVADQVECELEIEQEDDEISVEIEFTWSSPKAAEAPEASDADESDEEEGTEAEESEAEEPEAETTEVEAEEAVAEAAEAPAAKKGKSAKKA
;
A
#
# COMPACT_ATOMS: atom_id res chain seq x y z
N MET A 1 -3.75 27.87 10.47
CA MET A 1 -4.51 27.56 9.23
C MET A 1 -5.34 26.34 9.55
N THR A 2 -6.66 26.41 9.40
CA THR A 2 -7.54 25.28 9.73
C THR A 2 -7.44 24.28 8.59
N GLY A 3 -6.83 23.12 8.82
CA GLY A 3 -6.88 21.99 7.88
C GLY A 3 -8.33 21.54 7.73
N MET A 4 -8.77 21.32 6.49
CA MET A 4 -10.11 20.81 6.21
C MET A 4 -10.02 19.30 6.02
N GLU A 5 -10.70 18.54 6.87
CA GLU A 5 -10.90 17.11 6.67
C GLU A 5 -11.79 16.91 5.43
N ILE A 6 -11.29 16.14 4.48
CA ILE A 6 -11.98 15.88 3.20
C ILE A 6 -12.73 14.55 3.20
N TYR A 7 -12.41 13.64 4.13
CA TYR A 7 -13.00 12.30 4.25
C TYR A 7 -12.59 11.62 5.57
N GLU A 8 -13.52 10.90 6.21
CA GLU A 8 -13.29 10.02 7.37
C GLU A 8 -14.11 8.73 7.18
N ASP A 9 -13.54 7.58 7.52
CA ASP A 9 -14.24 6.28 7.54
C ASP A 9 -13.73 5.40 8.69
N THR A 10 -14.64 5.03 9.59
CA THR A 10 -14.33 4.22 10.78
C THR A 10 -15.16 2.95 10.77
N ARG A 11 -14.49 1.80 10.94
CA ARG A 11 -15.11 0.46 10.90
C ARG A 11 -14.37 -0.53 11.79
N GLU A 12 -15.11 -1.49 12.34
CA GLU A 12 -14.54 -2.69 12.95
C GLU A 12 -14.52 -3.81 11.89
N VAL A 13 -13.33 -4.37 11.63
CA VAL A 13 -13.12 -5.39 10.60
C VAL A 13 -12.25 -6.52 11.12
N SER A 14 -12.32 -7.69 10.47
CA SER A 14 -11.42 -8.79 10.79
C SER A 14 -9.98 -8.47 10.36
N ARG A 15 -9.00 -9.14 10.97
CA ARG A 15 -7.58 -9.06 10.54
C ARG A 15 -7.38 -9.40 9.06
N ALA A 16 -8.17 -10.33 8.52
CA ALA A 16 -8.08 -10.73 7.12
C ALA A 16 -8.59 -9.63 6.18
N ASP A 17 -9.70 -8.99 6.54
CA ASP A 17 -10.29 -7.89 5.77
C ASP A 17 -9.41 -6.63 5.83
N LEU A 18 -8.83 -6.31 6.99
CA LEU A 18 -7.85 -5.23 7.13
C LEU A 18 -6.64 -5.47 6.21
N ALA A 19 -6.10 -6.69 6.18
CA ALA A 19 -4.99 -7.03 5.30
C ALA A 19 -5.38 -6.96 3.81
N ALA A 20 -6.62 -7.30 3.45
CA ALA A 20 -7.11 -7.13 2.09
C ALA A 20 -7.20 -5.64 1.71
N TRP A 21 -7.69 -4.81 2.64
CA TRP A 21 -7.79 -3.37 2.44
C TRP A 21 -6.42 -2.68 2.31
N LEU A 22 -5.44 -3.05 3.15
CA LEU A 22 -4.08 -2.53 3.04
C LEU A 22 -3.42 -2.89 1.71
N ARG A 23 -3.66 -4.09 1.17
CA ARG A 23 -3.18 -4.46 -0.17
C ARG A 23 -3.85 -3.64 -1.26
N GLN A 24 -5.15 -3.36 -1.12
CA GLN A 24 -5.86 -2.49 -2.05
C GLN A 24 -5.31 -1.05 -2.02
N LEU A 25 -5.00 -0.52 -0.83
CA LEU A 25 -4.34 0.77 -0.69
C LEU A 25 -2.95 0.76 -1.32
N ALA A 26 -2.14 -0.28 -1.09
CA ALA A 26 -0.83 -0.44 -1.72
C ALA A 26 -0.91 -0.41 -3.26
N ASN A 27 -1.84 -1.16 -3.86
CA ASN A 27 -2.04 -1.16 -5.31
C ASN A 27 -2.46 0.24 -5.86
N GLN A 28 -3.22 1.01 -5.07
CA GLN A 28 -3.59 2.38 -5.45
C GLN A 28 -2.41 3.34 -5.38
N LEU A 29 -1.57 3.20 -4.34
CA LEU A 29 -0.32 3.97 -4.21
C LEU A 29 0.64 3.69 -5.36
N GLU A 30 0.79 2.44 -5.79
CA GLU A 30 1.60 2.07 -6.95
C GLU A 30 1.10 2.75 -8.24
N GLY A 31 -0.22 2.98 -8.35
CA GLY A 31 -0.84 3.73 -9.44
C GLY A 31 -0.78 5.26 -9.30
N GLY A 32 -0.22 5.80 -8.21
CA GLY A 32 -0.12 7.23 -7.95
C GLY A 32 -1.45 7.94 -7.62
N GLN A 33 -2.51 7.19 -7.30
CA GLN A 33 -3.83 7.77 -7.03
C GLN A 33 -4.60 6.98 -5.97
N LEU A 34 -5.05 7.67 -4.93
CA LEU A 34 -5.89 7.12 -3.87
C LEU A 34 -7.35 7.48 -4.09
N PHE A 35 -8.24 6.51 -3.87
CA PHE A 35 -9.69 6.64 -3.96
C PHE A 35 -10.30 6.60 -2.57
N TYR A 36 -11.14 7.58 -2.24
CA TYR A 36 -11.84 7.64 -0.95
C TYR A 36 -13.36 7.60 -1.19
N GLY A 37 -13.88 6.37 -1.25
CA GLY A 37 -15.30 6.10 -1.51
C GLY A 37 -15.82 6.72 -2.81
N ALA A 38 -17.09 7.12 -2.82
CA ALA A 38 -17.68 7.87 -3.93
C ALA A 38 -17.34 9.38 -3.87
N ALA A 39 -16.57 9.82 -2.87
CA ALA A 39 -16.31 11.23 -2.61
C ALA A 39 -15.17 11.78 -3.48
N GLY A 40 -14.26 10.94 -3.98
CA GLY A 40 -13.31 11.33 -5.00
C GLY A 40 -11.98 10.59 -4.95
N THR A 41 -10.97 11.24 -5.52
CA THR A 41 -9.60 10.75 -5.64
C THR A 41 -8.59 11.84 -5.33
N VAL A 42 -7.45 11.47 -4.76
CA VAL A 42 -6.27 12.34 -4.62
C VAL A 42 -5.08 11.76 -5.38
N ASN A 43 -4.31 12.61 -6.06
CA ASN A 43 -3.05 12.21 -6.66
C ASN A 43 -1.95 12.21 -5.60
N VAL A 44 -1.14 11.15 -5.60
CA VAL A 44 -0.01 10.96 -4.71
C VAL A 44 1.27 11.31 -5.48
N ALA A 45 2.20 11.99 -4.82
CA ALA A 45 3.50 12.30 -5.42
C ALA A 45 4.38 11.04 -5.56
N ASP A 46 5.35 11.06 -6.47
CA ASP A 46 6.32 9.96 -6.63
C ASP A 46 7.15 9.71 -5.36
N GLN A 47 7.27 10.73 -4.50
CA GLN A 47 7.95 10.66 -3.21
C GLN A 47 7.04 11.21 -2.11
N VAL A 48 6.95 10.47 -1.00
CA VAL A 48 6.19 10.83 0.19
C VAL A 48 7.06 10.66 1.43
N GLU A 49 6.81 11.46 2.45
CA GLU A 49 7.28 11.16 3.81
C GLU A 49 6.32 10.12 4.39
N CYS A 50 6.84 9.07 5.03
CA CYS A 50 6.04 7.99 5.62
C CYS A 50 6.55 7.63 7.01
N GLU A 51 5.64 7.53 7.95
CA GLU A 51 5.88 7.09 9.32
C GLU A 51 5.00 5.88 9.66
N LEU A 52 5.58 4.94 10.41
CA LEU A 52 4.87 3.79 10.97
C LEU A 52 5.05 3.83 12.48
N GLU A 53 3.96 4.00 13.20
CA GLU A 53 3.94 4.04 14.66
C GLU A 53 3.21 2.80 15.20
N ILE A 54 3.78 2.22 16.26
CA ILE A 54 3.18 1.11 16.99
C ILE A 54 3.27 1.45 18.46
N GLU A 55 2.12 1.68 19.07
CA GLU A 55 2.02 2.09 20.48
C GLU A 55 1.18 1.08 21.27
N GLN A 56 1.48 0.98 22.56
CA GLN A 56 0.71 0.18 23.50
C GLN A 56 0.35 1.06 24.71
N GLU A 57 -0.94 1.29 24.92
CA GLU A 57 -1.48 2.00 26.07
C GLU A 57 -2.46 1.08 26.81
N ASP A 58 -2.19 0.82 28.09
CA ASP A 58 -2.92 -0.13 28.94
C ASP A 58 -3.12 -1.51 28.28
N ASP A 59 -4.35 -1.78 27.79
CA ASP A 59 -4.78 -3.04 27.20
C ASP A 59 -4.93 -2.95 25.66
N GLU A 60 -4.61 -1.80 25.06
CA GLU A 60 -4.81 -1.50 23.64
C GLU A 60 -3.47 -1.43 22.90
N ILE A 61 -3.47 -1.93 21.66
CA ILE A 61 -2.35 -1.79 20.72
C ILE A 61 -2.85 -1.01 19.52
N SER A 62 -2.19 0.11 19.24
CA SER A 62 -2.47 0.97 18.10
C SER A 62 -1.35 0.86 17.08
N VAL A 63 -1.72 0.73 15.81
CA VAL A 63 -0.78 0.69 14.69
C VAL A 63 -1.25 1.71 13.66
N GLU A 64 -0.41 2.69 13.38
CA GLU A 64 -0.73 3.80 12.49
C GLU A 64 0.30 3.89 11.36
N ILE A 65 -0.19 4.08 10.14
CA ILE A 65 0.64 4.36 8.97
C ILE A 65 0.22 5.72 8.43
N GLU A 66 1.06 6.72 8.63
CA GLU A 66 0.85 8.06 8.12
C GLU A 66 1.83 8.34 6.98
N PHE A 67 1.35 9.01 5.94
CA PHE A 67 2.23 9.53 4.90
C PHE A 67 1.72 10.86 4.37
N THR A 68 2.65 11.76 4.10
CA THR A 68 2.36 13.14 3.69
C THR A 68 3.18 13.56 2.49
N TRP A 69 2.61 14.44 1.68
CA TRP A 69 3.27 15.00 0.52
C TRP A 69 2.74 16.39 0.20
N SER A 70 3.54 17.16 -0.55
CA SER A 70 3.14 18.47 -1.05
C SER A 70 2.28 18.32 -2.29
N SER A 71 1.09 18.94 -2.31
CA SER A 71 0.27 19.01 -3.51
C SER A 71 0.93 19.95 -4.53
N PRO A 72 0.99 19.60 -5.84
CA PRO A 72 1.70 20.38 -6.87
C PRO A 72 1.11 21.78 -7.14
N LYS A 73 0.10 22.24 -6.40
CA LYS A 73 -0.44 23.60 -6.51
C LYS A 73 0.47 24.68 -5.91
N ALA A 74 1.58 24.32 -5.24
CA ALA A 74 2.47 25.26 -4.55
C ALA A 74 3.93 25.23 -5.02
N ALA A 75 4.26 24.57 -6.14
CA ALA A 75 5.53 24.80 -6.81
C ALA A 75 5.34 25.96 -7.79
N GLU A 76 5.56 27.19 -7.31
CA GLU A 76 5.71 28.34 -8.19
C GLU A 76 6.78 28.01 -9.23
N ALA A 77 6.47 28.32 -10.50
CA ALA A 77 7.32 28.07 -11.64
C ALA A 77 8.75 28.59 -11.36
N PRO A 78 9.82 27.88 -11.78
CA PRO A 78 11.16 28.43 -11.68
C PRO A 78 11.19 29.75 -12.45
N GLU A 79 11.44 30.85 -11.74
CA GLU A 79 11.77 32.12 -12.37
C GLU A 79 13.00 31.86 -13.23
N ALA A 80 12.81 31.90 -14.55
CA ALA A 80 13.87 31.85 -15.52
C ALA A 80 14.77 33.07 -15.31
N SER A 81 15.81 32.90 -14.50
CA SER A 81 16.87 33.88 -14.38
C SER A 81 17.80 33.68 -15.57
N ASP A 82 17.52 34.46 -16.61
CA ASP A 82 18.36 34.69 -17.77
C ASP A 82 19.71 35.27 -17.30
N ALA A 83 20.78 34.49 -17.45
CA ALA A 83 22.17 34.94 -17.34
C ALA A 83 23.05 34.08 -18.26
N ASP A 84 22.96 34.42 -19.55
CA ASP A 84 24.05 34.78 -20.45
C ASP A 84 25.43 34.11 -20.28
N GLU A 85 25.85 33.47 -21.38
CA GLU A 85 27.19 33.18 -21.91
C GLU A 85 28.39 33.05 -20.95
N SER A 86 29.03 31.87 -20.98
CA SER A 86 30.33 31.67 -21.66
C SER A 86 30.98 30.39 -21.15
N ASP A 87 31.47 29.56 -22.09
CA ASP A 87 32.83 29.00 -22.15
C ASP A 87 32.81 27.64 -22.84
N GLU A 88 33.24 27.66 -24.10
CA GLU A 88 33.71 26.52 -24.88
C GLU A 88 34.88 25.85 -24.15
N GLU A 89 34.94 24.52 -24.15
CA GLU A 89 36.08 23.76 -24.72
C GLU A 89 35.98 22.25 -24.43
N GLU A 90 36.07 21.52 -25.55
CA GLU A 90 36.64 20.20 -25.83
C GLU A 90 36.82 19.13 -24.74
N GLY A 91 36.46 17.89 -25.10
CA GLY A 91 37.05 16.72 -24.43
C GLY A 91 36.47 15.35 -24.76
N THR A 92 36.67 14.88 -25.99
CA THR A 92 37.00 13.48 -26.37
C THR A 92 36.09 12.30 -25.96
N GLU A 93 35.48 11.69 -27.00
CA GLU A 93 35.56 10.27 -27.43
C GLU A 93 35.62 9.17 -26.33
N ALA A 94 34.58 8.35 -26.18
CA ALA A 94 34.32 7.08 -26.90
C ALA A 94 34.85 5.84 -26.17
N GLU A 95 33.95 4.90 -25.85
CA GLU A 95 34.03 3.42 -25.98
C GLU A 95 32.84 2.83 -25.19
N GLU A 96 31.85 2.24 -25.87
CA GLU A 96 31.72 0.80 -26.17
C GLU A 96 31.56 -0.05 -24.90
N SER A 97 30.33 -0.51 -24.63
CA SER A 97 29.84 -1.86 -24.98
C SER A 97 30.41 -2.95 -24.08
N GLU A 98 29.59 -3.45 -23.16
CA GLU A 98 29.56 -4.90 -22.91
C GLU A 98 28.16 -5.31 -22.45
N ALA A 99 27.47 -5.99 -23.35
CA ALA A 99 26.35 -6.85 -23.04
C ALA A 99 26.92 -8.19 -22.58
N GLU A 100 26.45 -8.71 -21.45
CA GLU A 100 26.43 -10.16 -21.24
C GLU A 100 25.09 -10.58 -20.63
N GLU A 101 24.68 -11.74 -21.08
CA GLU A 101 23.32 -12.28 -21.19
C GLU A 101 22.77 -12.90 -19.89
N PRO A 102 21.47 -13.22 -19.86
CA PRO A 102 20.79 -13.77 -18.68
C PRO A 102 21.07 -15.27 -18.51
N GLU A 103 21.40 -15.70 -17.30
CA GLU A 103 21.37 -17.12 -16.94
C GLU A 103 19.94 -17.54 -16.58
N ALA A 104 19.38 -18.36 -17.46
CA ALA A 104 18.19 -19.16 -17.25
C ALA A 104 18.58 -20.49 -16.59
N GLU A 105 17.93 -20.86 -15.48
CA GLU A 105 17.69 -22.24 -15.01
C GLU A 105 17.13 -22.16 -13.58
N THR A 106 16.06 -22.80 -13.13
CA THR A 106 15.43 -24.07 -13.51
C THR A 106 13.94 -24.02 -13.21
N THR A 107 13.19 -24.73 -14.05
CA THR A 107 11.79 -25.12 -13.84
C THR A 107 11.75 -26.39 -13.00
N GLU A 108 10.63 -26.61 -12.31
CA GLU A 108 10.07 -27.92 -11.93
C GLU A 108 10.49 -28.53 -10.58
N VAL A 109 9.59 -28.42 -9.60
CA VAL A 109 9.07 -29.47 -8.69
C VAL A 109 7.99 -28.78 -7.83
N GLU A 110 6.81 -29.31 -7.51
CA GLU A 110 6.15 -30.57 -7.78
C GLU A 110 4.66 -30.29 -7.51
N ALA A 111 3.80 -30.75 -8.41
CA ALA A 111 2.39 -30.89 -8.11
C ALA A 111 2.23 -32.13 -7.22
N GLU A 112 2.02 -31.95 -5.92
CA GLU A 112 1.39 -32.98 -5.10
C GLU A 112 -0.09 -32.64 -4.90
N GLU A 113 -0.88 -33.30 -5.75
CA GLU A 113 -2.27 -33.64 -5.52
C GLU A 113 -2.37 -34.65 -4.37
N ALA A 114 -3.09 -34.32 -3.30
CA ALA A 114 -3.64 -35.34 -2.41
C ALA A 114 -4.96 -34.88 -1.79
N VAL A 115 -6.00 -35.29 -2.50
CA VAL A 115 -7.40 -35.51 -2.12
C VAL A 115 -7.55 -36.16 -0.73
N ALA A 116 -8.50 -35.68 0.06
CA ALA A 116 -9.38 -36.44 1.00
C ALA A 116 -9.90 -35.47 2.08
N GLU A 117 -11.10 -35.53 2.60
CA GLU A 117 -12.31 -36.31 2.38
C GLU A 117 -13.31 -35.71 3.40
N ALA A 118 -14.58 -35.70 3.05
CA ALA A 118 -15.66 -35.24 3.89
C ALA A 118 -15.72 -35.96 5.25
N ALA A 119 -16.02 -35.21 6.31
CA ALA A 119 -16.73 -35.75 7.46
C ALA A 119 -17.81 -34.78 7.89
N GLU A 120 -18.99 -35.02 7.34
CA GLU A 120 -20.27 -34.50 7.77
C GLU A 120 -20.66 -35.12 9.13
N ALA A 121 -21.15 -34.26 10.05
CA ALA A 121 -22.15 -34.53 11.10
C ALA A 121 -21.78 -35.42 12.33
N PRO A 122 -22.49 -35.35 13.48
CA PRO A 122 -23.85 -34.83 13.64
C PRO A 122 -24.17 -33.92 14.84
N ALA A 123 -25.28 -33.20 14.65
CA ALA A 123 -26.11 -32.61 15.68
C ALA A 123 -26.74 -33.66 16.62
N ALA A 124 -26.70 -33.41 17.93
CA ALA A 124 -27.55 -34.02 18.97
C ALA A 124 -27.17 -33.35 20.31
N LYS A 125 -28.03 -32.89 21.22
CA LYS A 125 -29.48 -33.02 21.43
C LYS A 125 -29.94 -31.90 22.37
N LYS A 126 -31.21 -31.52 22.18
CA LYS A 126 -32.07 -30.74 23.08
C LYS A 126 -31.95 -31.16 24.55
N GLY A 127 -31.74 -30.19 25.44
CA GLY A 127 -32.06 -30.28 26.86
C GLY A 127 -33.17 -29.28 27.20
N LYS A 128 -34.43 -29.70 27.06
CA LYS A 128 -35.61 -29.00 27.61
C LYS A 128 -36.11 -29.79 28.82
N SER A 129 -36.00 -29.20 30.00
CA SER A 129 -36.79 -29.48 31.20
C SER A 129 -36.83 -28.16 31.99
N ALA A 130 -37.94 -27.40 32.06
CA ALA A 130 -39.11 -27.61 32.93
C ALA A 130 -38.69 -27.80 34.41
N LYS A 131 -39.26 -27.20 35.46
CA LYS A 131 -40.43 -26.33 35.70
C LYS A 131 -40.50 -26.14 37.23
N LYS A 132 -40.98 -24.97 37.69
CA LYS A 132 -41.59 -24.67 39.01
C LYS A 132 -40.74 -24.80 40.30
N ALA A 133 -40.72 -23.71 41.08
CA ALA A 133 -41.64 -23.52 42.20
C ALA A 133 -41.95 -22.02 42.34
#